data_AF-A0A4U1F540-F1
#
_entry.id   AF-A0A4U1F540-F1
#
_cell.length_a   1.000
_cell.length_b   1.000
_cell.length_c   1.000
_cell.angle_alpha   90.00
_cell.angle_beta   90.00
_cell.angle_gamma   90.00
#
_symmetry.space_group_name_H-M   'P 1'
#
loop_
_entity.id
_entity.type
_entity.pdbx_description
1 polymer ?
#
loop_
_entity_poly.entity_id
_entity_poly.type
_entity_poly.pdbx_seq_one_letter_code
_entity_poly.pdbx_strand_id
1 'polypeptide(L)'
;MALGLFRVCLVVVTAIINHPLLFPRENATVPENEEEIIRQMRAHQEKLQLEQLRLEEEVARLAAEKEAEKEALERLAEEGQQQNESRAAWDLWSTLCMILFLVIEVWRQDHQDAPSPECLGADEDELPGLEGAPLRGLTLPNKATLDHFYERCIRGAPADAPRTREFVEGFVDDLLEALRSLCSRDTDMEVEDFIGVDSMYENWQVNKPLLCDLFVPFMPPEPYHFHPELWCSSRSVPLDRQGYGQIKVVRADDDTLGCICGKTKLGEDMLCLLHGKNNVVRPGSEAKDPLCVGDSPYLDTMRVLKWFQTALTRAWHRINHKYEFDLAFGQLDTPGSLKIRFRSGKFMPFNLIPVIQYDDSDLYLVSHLTREPCGGTPPSSTDWLLSFAVYERHFLRMTSKALPEGACHLSCLQIASFLLSKQSRLTGPSRLSNYHLKTALLHLLLARRPAAWKAEQLDARLHELLCFLEKSLLEKKLHHFFIGNCKVPEAMGLPEAIRRAEPLNLFRPFVLQRSLYRKTVDSFYEMLKNAPALISEYSLHIPSDHGSLPSKAVIL
;
A
#
# COMPACT_ATOMS: atom_id res chain seq x y z
N MET A 1 25.80 -80.17 28.62
CA MET A 1 25.84 -81.20 29.68
C MET A 1 26.64 -80.70 30.90
N ALA A 2 26.19 -79.64 31.58
CA ALA A 2 26.88 -79.10 32.76
C ALA A 2 25.93 -78.69 33.91
N LEU A 3 24.60 -78.70 33.68
CA LEU A 3 23.60 -78.41 34.73
C LEU A 3 23.27 -79.60 35.64
N GLY A 4 23.71 -80.82 35.28
CA GLY A 4 23.45 -82.04 36.03
C GLY A 4 24.43 -82.31 37.18
N LEU A 5 25.68 -81.87 37.07
CA LEU A 5 26.71 -82.08 38.10
C LEU A 5 26.57 -81.10 39.28
N PHE A 6 26.12 -79.87 39.04
CA PHE A 6 26.00 -78.86 40.09
C PHE A 6 24.83 -79.12 41.06
N ARG A 7 23.73 -79.70 40.56
CA ARG A 7 22.58 -80.09 41.40
C ARG A 7 22.89 -81.27 42.32
N VAL A 8 23.83 -82.14 41.96
CA VAL A 8 24.26 -83.25 42.82
C VAL A 8 25.16 -82.74 43.96
N CYS A 9 26.03 -81.76 43.70
CA CYS A 9 26.89 -81.20 44.76
C CYS A 9 26.11 -80.40 45.82
N LEU A 10 25.04 -79.68 45.44
CA LEU A 10 24.29 -78.84 46.38
C LEU A 10 23.40 -79.66 47.33
N VAL A 11 22.85 -80.79 46.86
CA VAL A 11 22.08 -81.73 47.68
C VAL A 11 22.97 -82.45 48.70
N VAL A 12 24.23 -82.77 48.34
CA VAL A 12 25.20 -83.37 49.27
C VAL A 12 25.59 -82.41 50.40
N VAL A 13 25.75 -81.11 50.11
CA VAL A 13 26.08 -80.11 51.15
C VAL A 13 24.93 -79.91 52.13
N THR A 14 23.68 -79.86 51.65
CA THR A 14 22.51 -79.75 52.54
C THR A 14 22.24 -81.02 53.35
N ALA A 15 22.64 -82.20 52.85
CA ALA A 15 22.57 -83.45 53.60
C ALA A 15 23.63 -83.54 54.71
N ILE A 16 24.80 -82.91 54.52
CA ILE A 16 25.86 -82.84 55.54
C ILE A 16 25.49 -81.88 56.68
N ILE A 17 24.74 -80.81 56.40
CA ILE A 17 24.32 -79.85 57.43
C ILE A 17 23.14 -80.38 58.27
N ASN A 18 22.31 -81.26 57.71
CA ASN A 18 21.10 -81.75 58.36
C ASN A 18 21.17 -83.19 58.90
N HIS A 19 22.37 -83.76 59.06
CA HIS A 19 22.47 -85.07 59.72
C HIS A 19 22.56 -84.93 61.25
N PRO A 20 21.67 -85.61 62.00
CA PRO A 20 21.60 -85.50 63.45
C PRO A 20 22.77 -86.24 64.10
N LEU A 21 23.14 -85.80 65.31
CA LEU A 21 24.08 -86.45 66.25
C LEU A 21 25.56 -86.08 66.11
N LEU A 22 25.92 -84.88 66.58
CA LEU A 22 27.18 -84.67 67.31
C LEU A 22 26.84 -84.04 68.67
N PHE A 23 26.41 -84.90 69.60
CA PHE A 23 26.37 -84.62 71.03
C PHE A 23 27.76 -84.85 71.64
N PRO A 24 28.05 -84.20 72.78
CA PRO A 24 28.46 -85.01 73.92
C PRO A 24 27.45 -84.90 75.06
N ARG A 25 26.98 -86.07 75.50
CA ARG A 25 26.37 -86.30 76.80
C ARG A 25 27.36 -85.92 77.90
N GLU A 26 26.94 -85.12 78.86
CA GLU A 26 27.41 -85.28 80.23
C GLU A 26 26.24 -85.02 81.18
N ASN A 27 25.85 -86.10 81.86
CA ASN A 27 24.72 -86.21 82.75
C ASN A 27 25.03 -85.45 84.05
N ALA A 28 24.00 -84.92 84.71
CA ALA A 28 23.53 -85.50 85.98
C ALA A 28 22.46 -84.60 86.64
N THR A 29 21.27 -85.19 86.80
CA THR A 29 20.43 -85.10 88.00
C THR A 29 19.96 -83.72 88.51
N VAL A 30 18.72 -83.33 88.11
CA VAL A 30 17.50 -83.00 88.92
C VAL A 30 17.69 -82.69 90.43
N PRO A 31 16.92 -81.81 91.14
CA PRO A 31 15.82 -80.88 90.77
C PRO A 31 15.90 -79.42 91.36
N GLU A 32 14.86 -78.62 91.01
CA GLU A 32 14.08 -77.64 91.83
C GLU A 32 14.69 -76.30 92.33
N ASN A 33 14.34 -75.19 91.65
CA ASN A 33 13.72 -74.00 92.27
C ASN A 33 13.11 -73.05 91.18
N GLU A 34 11.83 -73.24 90.81
CA GLU A 34 11.20 -72.61 89.62
C GLU A 34 10.82 -71.13 89.80
N GLU A 35 10.64 -70.65 91.03
CA GLU A 35 10.07 -69.33 91.28
C GLU A 35 11.02 -68.17 90.93
N GLU A 36 12.34 -68.36 91.08
CA GLU A 36 13.33 -67.32 90.80
C GLU A 36 13.48 -67.08 89.29
N ILE A 37 13.34 -68.14 88.49
CA ILE A 37 13.40 -68.08 87.02
C ILE A 37 12.20 -67.32 86.47
N ILE A 38 11.00 -67.54 87.03
CA ILE A 38 9.77 -66.85 86.59
C ILE A 38 9.88 -65.33 86.83
N ARG A 39 10.46 -64.91 87.96
CA ARG A 39 10.61 -63.48 88.28
C ARG A 39 11.57 -62.78 87.32
N GLN A 40 12.72 -63.40 87.02
CA GLN A 40 13.68 -62.86 86.05
C GLN A 40 13.11 -62.83 84.63
N MET A 41 12.35 -63.85 84.23
CA MET A 41 11.65 -63.86 82.95
C MET A 41 10.67 -62.67 82.82
N ARG A 42 9.87 -62.37 83.85
CA ARG A 42 8.93 -61.23 83.80
C ARG A 42 9.64 -59.88 83.69
N ALA A 43 10.69 -59.66 84.49
CA ALA A 43 11.45 -58.40 84.42
C ALA A 43 12.14 -58.23 83.05
N HIS A 44 12.64 -59.32 82.47
CA HIS A 44 13.22 -59.30 81.13
C HIS A 44 12.16 -59.01 80.06
N GLN A 45 10.95 -59.57 80.21
CA GLN A 45 9.83 -59.35 79.31
C GLN A 45 9.35 -57.90 79.31
N GLU A 46 9.24 -57.26 80.48
CA GLU A 46 8.87 -55.84 80.58
C GLU A 46 9.92 -54.92 79.94
N LYS A 47 11.21 -55.21 80.13
CA LYS A 47 12.29 -54.45 79.49
C LYS A 47 12.24 -54.58 77.96
N LEU A 48 12.01 -55.79 77.44
CA LEU A 48 11.85 -56.02 76.01
C LEU A 48 10.64 -55.27 75.44
N GLN A 49 9.52 -55.24 76.16
CA GLN A 49 8.32 -54.51 75.74
C GLN A 49 8.57 -53.00 75.66
N LEU A 50 9.33 -52.43 76.61
CA LEU A 50 9.66 -51.01 76.59
C LEU A 50 10.61 -50.65 75.43
N GLU A 51 11.62 -51.49 75.17
CA GLU A 51 12.50 -51.29 74.01
C GLU A 51 11.75 -51.45 72.68
N GLN A 52 10.80 -52.40 72.60
CA GLN A 52 9.92 -52.54 71.43
C GLN A 52 9.12 -51.26 71.17
N LEU A 53 8.46 -50.71 72.19
CA LEU A 53 7.68 -49.48 72.05
C LEU A 53 8.55 -48.29 71.59
N ARG A 54 9.77 -48.18 72.13
CA ARG A 54 10.71 -47.13 71.71
C ARG A 54 11.13 -47.28 70.25
N LEU A 55 11.44 -48.50 69.82
CA LEU A 55 11.83 -48.77 68.43
C LEU A 55 10.65 -48.55 67.47
N GLU A 56 9.43 -48.89 67.87
CA GLU A 56 8.22 -48.61 67.08
C GLU A 56 8.02 -47.10 66.89
N GLU A 57 8.26 -46.29 67.92
CA GLU A 57 8.16 -44.82 67.82
C GLU A 57 9.25 -44.22 66.90
N GLU A 58 10.50 -44.70 67.01
CA GLU A 58 11.60 -44.28 66.13
C GLU A 58 11.35 -44.67 64.66
N VAL A 59 10.81 -45.87 64.41
CA VAL A 59 10.44 -46.33 63.05
C VAL A 59 9.26 -45.51 62.50
N ALA A 60 8.24 -45.23 63.31
CA ALA A 60 7.11 -44.41 62.90
C ALA A 60 7.55 -42.99 62.51
N ARG A 61 8.49 -42.41 63.27
CA ARG A 61 9.04 -41.09 62.97
C ARG A 61 9.84 -41.07 61.67
N LEU A 62 10.71 -42.05 61.45
CA LEU A 62 11.47 -42.17 60.21
C LEU A 62 10.58 -42.47 58.99
N ALA A 63 9.49 -43.21 59.18
CA ALA A 63 8.49 -43.44 58.14
C ALA A 63 7.78 -42.14 57.74
N ALA A 64 7.37 -41.33 58.72
CA ALA A 64 6.73 -40.04 58.47
C ALA A 64 7.68 -39.04 57.80
N GLU A 65 8.95 -38.99 58.20
CA GLU A 65 9.96 -38.14 57.54
C GLU A 65 10.18 -38.54 56.08
N LYS A 66 10.23 -39.85 55.79
CA LYS A 66 10.35 -40.35 54.40
C LYS A 66 9.09 -40.12 53.57
N GLU A 67 7.90 -40.23 54.14
CA GLU A 67 6.66 -39.89 53.45
C GLU A 67 6.58 -38.40 53.12
N ALA A 68 6.98 -37.53 54.06
CA ALA A 68 7.04 -36.09 53.82
C ALA A 68 8.07 -35.71 52.74
N GLU A 69 9.24 -36.35 52.72
CA GLU A 69 10.26 -36.13 51.68
C GLU A 69 9.77 -36.61 50.31
N LYS A 70 9.06 -37.75 50.26
CA LYS A 70 8.47 -38.28 49.03
C LYS A 70 7.37 -37.38 48.49
N GLU A 71 6.46 -36.89 49.34
CA GLU A 71 5.42 -35.93 48.93
C GLU A 71 6.02 -34.61 48.44
N ALA A 72 7.08 -34.11 49.07
CA ALA A 72 7.76 -32.90 48.63
C ALA A 72 8.40 -33.08 47.25
N LEU A 73 9.00 -34.25 47.00
CA LEU A 73 9.58 -34.60 45.70
C LEU A 73 8.51 -34.74 44.61
N GLU A 74 7.36 -35.35 44.94
CA GLU A 74 6.21 -35.49 44.02
C GLU A 74 5.61 -34.12 43.67
N ARG A 75 5.44 -33.21 44.63
CA ARG A 75 4.95 -31.83 44.35
C ARG A 75 5.90 -31.04 43.46
N LEU A 76 7.22 -31.16 43.67
CA LEU A 76 8.22 -30.51 42.80
C LEU A 76 8.21 -31.11 41.38
N ALA A 77 7.96 -32.40 41.24
CA ALA A 77 7.80 -33.06 39.94
C ALA A 77 6.53 -32.59 39.22
N GLU A 78 5.40 -32.49 39.93
CA GLU A 78 4.13 -31.98 39.39
C GLU A 78 4.23 -30.51 38.97
N GLU A 79 4.85 -29.65 39.77
CA GLU A 79 5.09 -28.24 39.43
C GLU A 79 5.99 -28.10 38.19
N GLY A 80 7.06 -28.91 38.09
CA GLY A 80 7.93 -28.95 36.92
C GLY A 80 7.21 -29.43 35.67
N GLN A 81 6.28 -30.37 35.80
CA GLN A 81 5.49 -30.92 34.70
C GLN A 81 4.42 -29.92 34.21
N GLN A 82 3.75 -29.22 35.13
CA GLN A 82 2.79 -28.14 34.82
C GLN A 82 3.48 -26.93 34.16
N GLN A 83 4.69 -26.57 34.61
CA GLN A 83 5.51 -25.53 33.96
C GLN A 83 5.98 -25.95 32.58
N ASN A 84 6.36 -27.22 32.39
CA ASN A 84 6.77 -27.73 31.09
C ASN A 84 5.59 -27.84 30.12
N GLU A 85 4.41 -28.25 30.58
CA GLU A 85 3.18 -28.29 29.77
C GLU A 85 2.70 -26.90 29.39
N SER A 86 2.75 -25.93 30.29
CA SER A 86 2.40 -24.54 29.97
C SER A 86 3.42 -23.92 29.01
N ARG A 87 4.73 -24.14 29.21
CA ARG A 87 5.77 -23.67 28.30
C ARG A 87 5.69 -24.34 26.94
N ALA A 88 5.46 -25.65 26.89
CA ALA A 88 5.19 -26.40 25.67
C ALA A 88 3.92 -25.92 24.99
N ALA A 89 2.85 -25.59 25.71
CA ALA A 89 1.63 -25.02 25.14
C ALA A 89 1.86 -23.61 24.57
N TRP A 90 2.61 -22.74 25.26
CA TRP A 90 3.00 -21.44 24.72
C TRP A 90 3.88 -21.57 23.48
N ASP A 91 4.82 -22.51 23.47
CA ASP A 91 5.63 -22.82 22.29
C ASP A 91 4.79 -23.46 21.18
N LEU A 92 3.75 -24.25 21.50
CA LEU A 92 2.81 -24.82 20.54
C LEU A 92 1.90 -23.74 19.93
N TRP A 93 1.42 -22.80 20.73
CA TRP A 93 0.64 -21.65 20.25
C TRP A 93 1.52 -20.69 19.45
N SER A 94 2.76 -20.46 19.88
CA SER A 94 3.73 -19.66 19.14
C SER A 94 4.07 -20.32 17.80
N THR A 95 4.34 -21.63 17.79
CA THR A 95 4.59 -22.39 16.56
C THR A 95 3.34 -22.49 15.69
N LEU A 96 2.13 -22.65 16.24
CA LEU A 96 0.88 -22.59 15.47
C LEU A 96 0.62 -21.20 14.89
N CYS A 97 0.93 -20.12 15.62
CA CYS A 97 0.87 -18.76 15.11
C CYS A 97 1.92 -18.53 14.01
N MET A 98 3.13 -19.07 14.16
CA MET A 98 4.16 -19.03 13.13
C MET A 98 3.80 -19.89 11.92
N ILE A 99 3.18 -21.06 12.11
CA ILE A 99 2.67 -21.91 11.03
C ILE A 99 1.49 -21.23 10.35
N LEU A 100 0.57 -20.62 11.09
CA LEU A 100 -0.54 -19.85 10.51
C LEU A 100 -0.01 -18.65 9.74
N PHE A 101 0.98 -17.94 10.28
CA PHE A 101 1.65 -16.84 9.58
C PHE A 101 2.39 -17.34 8.35
N LEU A 102 3.11 -18.46 8.44
CA LEU A 102 3.77 -19.10 7.31
C LEU A 102 2.76 -19.67 6.31
N VAL A 103 1.58 -20.13 6.71
CA VAL A 103 0.52 -20.59 5.82
C VAL A 103 -0.17 -19.39 5.17
N ILE A 104 -0.32 -18.26 5.86
CA ILE A 104 -0.81 -17.01 5.28
C ILE A 104 0.24 -16.44 4.33
N GLU A 105 1.52 -16.46 4.67
CA GLU A 105 2.63 -16.04 3.82
C GLU A 105 2.81 -17.01 2.66
N VAL A 106 2.69 -18.32 2.86
CA VAL A 106 2.71 -19.34 1.80
C VAL A 106 1.44 -19.28 0.97
N TRP A 107 0.27 -18.92 1.49
CA TRP A 107 -0.92 -18.65 0.65
C TRP A 107 -0.77 -17.34 -0.12
N ARG A 108 -0.19 -16.31 0.51
CA ARG A 108 0.16 -15.05 -0.15
C ARG A 108 1.21 -15.30 -1.23
N GLN A 109 2.14 -16.19 -0.95
CA GLN A 109 3.28 -16.51 -1.79
C GLN A 109 2.94 -17.58 -2.82
N ASP A 110 1.99 -18.50 -2.62
CA ASP A 110 1.46 -19.46 -3.60
C ASP A 110 0.44 -18.74 -4.53
N HIS A 111 -0.18 -17.66 -4.06
CA HIS A 111 -0.78 -16.65 -4.95
C HIS A 111 0.25 -15.81 -5.73
N GLN A 112 1.53 -15.79 -5.35
CA GLN A 112 2.62 -15.03 -6.02
C GLN A 112 3.62 -15.92 -6.80
N ASP A 113 3.78 -17.19 -6.43
CA ASP A 113 4.76 -18.21 -6.88
C ASP A 113 4.06 -19.42 -7.52
N ALA A 114 2.71 -19.41 -7.65
CA ALA A 114 2.10 -20.16 -8.73
C ALA A 114 2.85 -19.72 -10.01
N PRO A 115 3.56 -20.63 -10.70
CA PRO A 115 4.19 -20.26 -11.95
C PRO A 115 3.07 -19.68 -12.78
N SER A 116 3.24 -18.44 -13.25
CA SER A 116 2.51 -18.02 -14.43
C SER A 116 2.59 -19.19 -15.40
N PRO A 117 1.48 -19.81 -15.82
CA PRO A 117 1.54 -20.71 -16.95
C PRO A 117 2.30 -19.92 -18.00
N GLU A 118 3.40 -20.51 -18.45
CA GLU A 118 4.19 -19.99 -19.56
C GLU A 118 3.23 -19.41 -20.60
N CYS A 119 3.67 -18.31 -21.22
CA CYS A 119 3.03 -17.69 -22.37
C CYS A 119 2.83 -18.68 -23.53
N LEU A 120 1.93 -19.65 -23.37
CA LEU A 120 1.46 -20.60 -24.36
C LEU A 120 -0.06 -20.60 -24.26
N GLY A 121 -0.66 -20.22 -25.39
CA GLY A 121 -2.09 -19.98 -25.51
C GLY A 121 -2.93 -21.15 -25.02
N ALA A 122 -3.86 -20.83 -24.15
CA ALA A 122 -5.08 -21.58 -23.93
C ALA A 122 -6.16 -20.56 -23.56
N ASP A 123 -7.09 -20.37 -24.50
CA ASP A 123 -8.51 -20.01 -24.38
C ASP A 123 -8.89 -18.89 -23.39
N GLU A 124 -9.30 -17.71 -23.87
CA GLU A 124 -10.72 -17.39 -24.16
C GLU A 124 -11.63 -17.72 -22.96
N ASP A 125 -12.19 -16.67 -22.31
CA ASP A 125 -13.10 -16.69 -21.14
C ASP A 125 -12.42 -17.02 -19.78
N GLU A 126 -12.49 -16.25 -18.69
CA GLU A 126 -13.65 -15.60 -18.08
C GLU A 126 -13.14 -14.69 -16.92
N LEU A 127 -13.40 -13.38 -16.98
CA LEU A 127 -13.91 -12.72 -15.77
C LEU A 127 -15.30 -13.34 -15.59
N PRO A 128 -15.64 -13.97 -14.45
CA PRO A 128 -16.99 -14.51 -14.25
C PRO A 128 -17.99 -13.44 -14.63
N GLY A 129 -18.91 -13.76 -15.55
CA GLY A 129 -19.79 -12.82 -16.21
C GLY A 129 -20.40 -11.79 -15.26
N LEU A 130 -19.79 -10.60 -15.18
CA LEU A 130 -20.43 -9.40 -14.61
C LEU A 130 -21.60 -8.94 -15.50
N GLU A 131 -21.73 -9.49 -16.72
CA GLU A 131 -22.93 -9.46 -17.55
C GLU A 131 -24.05 -10.25 -16.86
N GLY A 132 -24.73 -9.61 -15.89
CA GLY A 132 -25.93 -10.14 -15.26
C GLY A 132 -25.86 -10.32 -13.74
N ALA A 133 -24.74 -10.01 -13.09
CA ALA A 133 -24.72 -9.89 -11.63
C ALA A 133 -25.64 -8.71 -11.22
N PRO A 134 -26.71 -8.94 -10.44
CA PRO A 134 -27.64 -7.87 -10.09
C PRO A 134 -26.95 -6.85 -9.18
N LEU A 135 -26.71 -5.64 -9.70
CA LEU A 135 -26.32 -4.49 -8.90
C LEU A 135 -27.46 -4.17 -7.92
N ARG A 136 -27.13 -4.07 -6.63
CA ARG A 136 -28.16 -3.79 -5.63
C ARG A 136 -28.66 -2.36 -5.82
N GLY A 137 -29.88 -2.23 -6.34
CA GLY A 137 -30.58 -0.95 -6.44
C GLY A 137 -30.27 -0.13 -7.70
N LEU A 138 -29.70 -0.72 -8.74
CA LEU A 138 -29.52 -0.05 -10.03
C LEU A 138 -30.49 -0.59 -11.09
N THR A 139 -31.35 0.28 -11.61
CA THR A 139 -32.11 0.06 -12.85
C THR A 139 -31.65 1.06 -13.89
N LEU A 140 -30.53 0.78 -14.56
CA LEU A 140 -30.02 1.68 -15.60
C LEU A 140 -31.09 1.85 -16.71
N PRO A 141 -31.31 3.10 -17.18
CA PRO A 141 -32.15 3.34 -18.34
C PRO A 141 -31.62 2.59 -19.57
N ASN A 142 -32.51 2.32 -20.53
CA ASN A 142 -32.12 1.70 -21.79
C ASN A 142 -31.09 2.56 -22.56
N LYS A 143 -30.36 1.92 -23.48
CA LYS A 143 -29.37 2.58 -24.35
C LYS A 143 -29.88 3.89 -24.95
N ALA A 144 -31.10 3.92 -25.50
CA ALA A 144 -31.64 5.12 -26.15
C ALA A 144 -31.73 6.33 -25.21
N THR A 145 -32.11 6.10 -23.95
CA THR A 145 -32.16 7.15 -22.92
C THR A 145 -30.74 7.60 -22.53
N LEU A 146 -29.79 6.66 -22.42
CA LEU A 146 -28.39 6.96 -22.13
C LEU A 146 -27.71 7.73 -23.27
N ASP A 147 -27.96 7.35 -24.53
CA ASP A 147 -27.45 8.05 -25.71
C ASP A 147 -28.00 9.49 -25.74
N HIS A 148 -29.30 9.67 -25.52
CA HIS A 148 -29.91 11.00 -25.47
C HIS A 148 -29.35 11.87 -24.34
N PHE A 149 -29.18 11.28 -23.15
CA PHE A 149 -28.53 11.93 -22.01
C PHE A 149 -27.08 12.32 -22.35
N TYR A 150 -26.33 11.41 -22.95
CA TYR A 150 -24.93 11.62 -23.32
C TYR A 150 -24.79 12.77 -24.30
N GLU A 151 -25.54 12.75 -25.41
CA GLU A 151 -25.52 13.80 -26.43
C GLU A 151 -25.84 15.18 -25.82
N ARG A 152 -26.86 15.24 -24.95
CA ARG A 152 -27.35 16.50 -24.39
C ARG A 152 -26.47 17.06 -23.28
N CYS A 153 -26.11 16.23 -22.31
CA CYS A 153 -25.51 16.68 -21.04
C CYS A 153 -23.99 16.56 -21.03
N ILE A 154 -23.42 15.70 -21.88
CA ILE A 154 -22.00 15.40 -21.90
C ILE A 154 -21.36 15.85 -23.22
N ARG A 155 -21.91 15.47 -24.37
CA ARG A 155 -21.35 15.83 -25.69
C ARG A 155 -21.64 17.27 -26.10
N GLY A 156 -22.81 17.81 -25.75
CA GLY A 156 -23.15 19.23 -25.95
C GLY A 156 -22.43 20.19 -25.00
N ALA A 157 -21.79 19.69 -23.94
CA ALA A 157 -21.16 20.49 -22.90
C ALA A 157 -19.78 21.12 -23.24
N PRO A 158 -18.92 20.59 -24.15
CA PRO A 158 -17.55 21.08 -24.35
C PRO A 158 -17.26 21.58 -25.78
N ALA A 159 -18.19 22.23 -26.49
CA ALA A 159 -17.84 22.94 -27.73
C ALA A 159 -16.69 23.95 -27.52
N ASP A 160 -16.56 24.46 -26.30
CA ASP A 160 -15.52 25.38 -25.87
C ASP A 160 -14.25 24.69 -25.34
N ALA A 161 -14.21 23.37 -25.18
CA ALA A 161 -13.04 22.66 -24.63
C ALA A 161 -11.77 22.80 -25.48
N PRO A 162 -11.77 22.61 -26.82
CA PRO A 162 -10.56 22.82 -27.60
C PRO A 162 -10.10 24.28 -27.54
N ARG A 163 -11.02 25.24 -27.61
CA ARG A 163 -10.70 26.67 -27.49
C ARG A 163 -10.14 27.04 -26.11
N THR A 164 -10.74 26.49 -25.06
CA THR A 164 -10.30 26.67 -23.66
C THR A 164 -8.90 26.10 -23.49
N ARG A 165 -8.66 24.90 -24.02
CA ARG A 165 -7.35 24.25 -24.00
C ARG A 165 -6.31 25.09 -24.73
N GLU A 166 -6.54 25.44 -25.99
CA GLU A 166 -5.62 26.25 -26.80
C GLU A 166 -5.29 27.59 -26.12
N PHE A 167 -6.29 28.24 -25.54
CA PHE A 167 -6.10 29.49 -24.82
C PHE A 167 -5.25 29.33 -23.55
N VAL A 168 -5.52 28.29 -22.75
CA VAL A 168 -4.73 28.02 -21.53
C VAL A 168 -3.31 27.58 -21.88
N GLU A 169 -3.13 26.71 -22.87
CA GLU A 169 -1.83 26.27 -23.37
C GLU A 169 -0.98 27.48 -23.81
N GLY A 170 -1.51 28.34 -24.70
CA GLY A 170 -0.79 29.52 -25.17
C GLY A 170 -0.48 30.54 -24.08
N PHE A 171 -1.38 30.72 -23.11
CA PHE A 171 -1.10 31.58 -21.95
C PHE A 171 -0.01 31.00 -21.04
N VAL A 172 -0.03 29.68 -20.81
CA VAL A 172 0.96 29.02 -19.97
C VAL A 172 2.32 28.99 -20.64
N ASP A 173 2.39 28.80 -21.97
CA ASP A 173 3.63 28.93 -22.74
C ASP A 173 4.28 30.31 -22.52
N ASP A 174 3.51 31.39 -22.70
CA ASP A 174 3.97 32.77 -22.45
C ASP A 174 4.45 32.98 -21.00
N LEU A 175 3.75 32.37 -20.03
CA LEU A 175 4.08 32.46 -18.61
C LEU A 175 5.37 31.71 -18.27
N LEU A 176 5.56 30.51 -18.82
CA LEU A 176 6.77 29.71 -18.63
C LEU A 176 7.96 30.31 -19.37
N GLU A 177 7.77 30.88 -20.57
CA GLU A 177 8.81 31.63 -21.28
C GLU A 177 9.28 32.84 -20.46
N ALA A 178 8.34 33.61 -19.89
CA ALA A 178 8.66 34.71 -19.01
C ALA A 178 9.40 34.25 -17.74
N LEU A 179 9.05 33.08 -17.20
CA LEU A 179 9.74 32.47 -16.07
C LEU A 179 11.17 32.05 -16.43
N ARG A 180 11.39 31.40 -17.58
CA ARG A 180 12.74 31.05 -18.07
C ARG A 180 13.61 32.27 -18.31
N SER A 181 13.02 33.38 -18.77
CA SER A 181 13.74 34.66 -18.93
C SER A 181 14.17 35.33 -17.61
N LEU A 182 13.66 34.85 -16.48
CA LEU A 182 13.99 35.34 -15.14
C LEU A 182 15.10 34.53 -14.47
N CYS A 183 15.26 33.26 -14.84
CA CYS A 183 16.20 32.34 -14.20
C CYS A 183 17.62 32.51 -14.76
N SER A 184 18.62 32.53 -13.88
CA SER A 184 20.01 32.26 -14.26
C SER A 184 20.33 30.78 -14.10
N ARG A 185 20.90 30.16 -15.13
CA ARG A 185 21.20 28.72 -15.21
C ARG A 185 22.02 28.18 -14.04
N ASP A 186 22.90 29.01 -13.49
CA ASP A 186 23.82 28.61 -12.43
C ASP A 186 23.26 28.75 -11.01
N THR A 187 22.09 29.40 -10.84
CA THR A 187 21.59 29.76 -9.50
C THR A 187 20.13 29.42 -9.24
N ASP A 188 19.31 29.41 -10.28
CA ASP A 188 17.87 29.18 -10.18
C ASP A 188 17.50 27.82 -10.77
N MET A 189 16.41 27.24 -10.26
CA MET A 189 15.83 26.04 -10.86
C MET A 189 15.41 26.32 -12.30
N GLU A 190 15.74 25.41 -13.21
CA GLU A 190 15.33 25.46 -14.61
C GLU A 190 13.96 24.79 -14.75
N VAL A 191 13.08 25.34 -15.57
CA VAL A 191 11.72 24.84 -15.78
C VAL A 191 11.53 24.49 -17.25
N GLU A 192 11.02 23.28 -17.51
CA GLU A 192 10.75 22.76 -18.85
C GLU A 192 9.34 23.09 -19.33
N ASP A 193 8.99 22.64 -20.53
CA ASP A 193 7.66 22.82 -21.11
C ASP A 193 6.62 22.00 -20.37
N PHE A 194 5.37 22.48 -20.40
CA PHE A 194 4.32 21.80 -19.68
C PHE A 194 3.84 20.53 -20.40
N ILE A 195 3.28 19.62 -19.63
CA ILE A 195 2.65 18.40 -20.11
C ILE A 195 1.21 18.39 -19.64
N GLY A 196 0.27 18.45 -20.59
CA GLY A 196 -1.16 18.40 -20.28
C GLY A 196 -1.65 17.00 -19.91
N VAL A 197 -2.31 16.89 -18.76
CA VAL A 197 -2.74 15.60 -18.18
C VAL A 197 -4.20 15.63 -17.71
N ASP A 198 -4.74 14.46 -17.36
CA ASP A 198 -6.12 14.30 -16.85
C ASP A 198 -7.20 14.58 -17.94
N SER A 199 -8.43 14.78 -17.49
CA SER A 199 -9.65 14.70 -18.28
C SER A 199 -9.65 15.57 -19.53
N MET A 200 -9.08 16.79 -19.48
CA MET A 200 -8.97 17.69 -20.65
C MET A 200 -8.14 17.10 -21.79
N TYR A 201 -7.09 16.36 -21.46
CA TYR A 201 -6.13 15.81 -22.43
C TYR A 201 -6.43 14.36 -22.81
N GLU A 202 -7.32 13.72 -22.06
CA GLU A 202 -7.78 12.34 -22.26
C GLU A 202 -9.20 12.25 -22.85
N ASN A 203 -9.81 13.39 -23.20
CA ASN A 203 -11.10 13.50 -23.88
C ASN A 203 -12.32 12.96 -23.10
N TRP A 204 -12.29 12.99 -21.77
CA TRP A 204 -13.43 12.56 -20.93
C TRP A 204 -13.92 13.64 -19.96
N GLN A 205 -13.87 14.91 -20.34
CA GLN A 205 -14.36 15.98 -19.45
C GLN A 205 -15.86 15.87 -19.17
N VAL A 206 -16.26 16.23 -17.93
CA VAL A 206 -17.66 16.14 -17.48
C VAL A 206 -18.11 17.35 -16.67
N ASN A 207 -17.23 17.93 -15.86
CA ASN A 207 -17.61 19.01 -14.95
C ASN A 207 -17.33 20.39 -15.56
N LYS A 208 -18.18 21.36 -15.20
CA LYS A 208 -17.93 22.79 -15.44
C LYS A 208 -17.61 23.49 -14.11
N PRO A 209 -16.69 24.47 -14.09
CA PRO A 209 -15.85 24.93 -15.21
C PRO A 209 -14.83 23.86 -15.66
N LEU A 210 -14.42 23.94 -16.94
CA LEU A 210 -13.36 23.09 -17.47
C LEU A 210 -12.05 23.41 -16.73
N LEU A 211 -11.29 22.39 -16.36
CA LEU A 211 -10.06 22.50 -15.58
C LEU A 211 -8.92 21.88 -16.38
N CYS A 212 -7.87 22.67 -16.67
CA CYS A 212 -6.66 22.16 -17.30
C CYS A 212 -5.64 21.80 -16.23
N ASP A 213 -5.21 20.54 -16.18
CA ASP A 213 -4.12 20.09 -15.31
C ASP A 213 -2.84 19.98 -16.14
N LEU A 214 -1.80 20.70 -15.73
CA LEU A 214 -0.54 20.83 -16.45
C LEU A 214 0.62 20.51 -15.52
N PHE A 215 1.40 19.51 -15.89
CA PHE A 215 2.66 19.19 -15.23
C PHE A 215 3.76 20.09 -15.79
N VAL A 216 4.61 20.60 -14.91
CA VAL A 216 5.71 21.49 -15.24
C VAL A 216 6.98 20.86 -14.69
N PRO A 217 7.74 20.11 -15.50
CA PRO A 217 9.01 19.52 -15.07
C PRO A 217 10.00 20.62 -14.71
N PHE A 218 10.79 20.40 -13.67
CA PHE A 218 11.85 21.32 -13.28
C PHE A 218 13.11 20.57 -12.85
N MET A 219 14.25 21.23 -13.06
CA MET A 219 15.59 20.70 -12.84
C MET A 219 16.38 21.61 -11.92
N PRO A 220 17.29 21.05 -11.10
CA PRO A 220 18.12 21.84 -10.22
C PRO A 220 19.23 22.57 -10.99
N PRO A 221 19.73 23.70 -10.47
CA PRO A 221 20.87 24.39 -11.08
C PRO A 221 22.14 23.53 -11.00
N GLU A 222 23.04 23.69 -11.96
CA GLU A 222 24.35 23.04 -11.92
C GLU A 222 25.13 23.50 -10.66
N PRO A 223 25.85 22.60 -9.94
CA PRO A 223 26.16 21.20 -10.25
C PRO A 223 25.27 20.19 -9.50
N TYR A 224 24.02 20.54 -9.15
CA TYR A 224 23.12 19.64 -8.44
C TYR A 224 22.32 18.76 -9.42
N HIS A 225 21.88 17.59 -8.95
CA HIS A 225 21.02 16.66 -9.67
C HIS A 225 19.96 16.09 -8.72
N PHE A 226 18.78 15.80 -9.25
CA PHE A 226 17.74 15.08 -8.52
C PHE A 226 17.93 13.57 -8.70
N HIS A 227 18.03 12.86 -7.59
CA HIS A 227 18.02 11.41 -7.52
C HIS A 227 16.71 10.95 -6.88
N PRO A 228 15.68 10.62 -7.69
CA PRO A 228 14.41 10.16 -7.17
C PRO A 228 14.51 8.70 -6.71
N GLU A 229 14.11 8.45 -5.47
CA GLU A 229 14.13 7.13 -4.84
C GLU A 229 12.69 6.61 -4.68
N LEU A 230 12.38 5.52 -5.38
CA LEU A 230 11.07 4.86 -5.30
C LEU A 230 10.98 3.97 -4.07
N TRP A 231 9.92 4.14 -3.28
CA TRP A 231 9.66 3.26 -2.14
C TRP A 231 9.03 1.92 -2.55
N CYS A 232 8.52 1.78 -3.78
CA CYS A 232 8.03 0.49 -4.29
C CYS A 232 9.14 -0.58 -4.40
N SER A 233 10.42 -0.17 -4.38
CA SER A 233 11.58 -1.04 -4.61
C SER A 233 12.14 -1.69 -3.35
N SER A 234 11.78 -1.21 -2.15
CA SER A 234 12.36 -1.69 -0.89
C SER A 234 11.38 -2.52 -0.06
N ARG A 235 11.85 -3.70 0.40
CA ARG A 235 11.04 -4.73 1.08
C ARG A 235 10.45 -4.32 2.45
N SER A 236 10.77 -3.12 2.96
CA SER A 236 10.41 -2.68 4.32
C SER A 236 9.60 -1.39 4.36
N VAL A 237 8.89 -1.05 3.29
CA VAL A 237 8.09 0.19 3.23
C VAL A 237 6.70 -0.04 3.83
N PRO A 238 6.24 0.85 4.74
CA PRO A 238 4.87 0.83 5.21
C PRO A 238 3.87 0.83 4.03
N LEU A 239 2.89 -0.06 4.08
CA LEU A 239 1.95 -0.29 2.96
C LEU A 239 1.07 0.92 2.60
N ASP A 240 1.01 1.94 3.46
CA ASP A 240 0.39 3.25 3.22
C ASP A 240 1.27 4.19 2.37
N ARG A 241 2.54 3.82 2.15
CA ARG A 241 3.57 4.63 1.50
C ARG A 241 4.02 4.10 0.13
N GLN A 242 3.52 2.96 -0.33
CA GLN A 242 3.89 2.36 -1.62
C GLN A 242 3.55 3.22 -2.85
N GLY A 243 2.73 4.27 -2.73
CA GLY A 243 2.46 5.24 -3.80
C GLY A 243 3.37 6.46 -3.80
N TYR A 244 4.36 6.52 -2.91
CA TYR A 244 5.23 7.68 -2.72
C TYR A 244 6.69 7.35 -3.03
N GLY A 245 7.49 8.39 -3.21
CA GLY A 245 8.94 8.34 -3.28
C GLY A 245 9.57 9.55 -2.58
N GLN A 246 10.88 9.56 -2.52
CA GLN A 246 11.66 10.69 -2.02
C GLN A 246 12.59 11.21 -3.11
N ILE A 247 13.00 12.46 -2.97
CA ILE A 247 13.90 13.08 -3.95
C ILE A 247 15.11 13.57 -3.19
N LYS A 248 16.24 12.92 -3.45
CA LYS A 248 17.52 13.31 -2.90
C LYS A 248 18.19 14.28 -3.87
N VAL A 249 18.65 15.42 -3.37
CA VAL A 249 19.48 16.35 -4.11
C VAL A 249 20.93 15.95 -3.91
N VAL A 250 21.61 15.61 -5.00
CA VAL A 250 23.01 15.17 -5.00
C VAL A 250 23.82 16.20 -5.77
N ARG A 251 25.01 16.55 -5.26
CA ARG A 251 25.96 17.39 -5.97
C ARG A 251 26.84 16.50 -6.84
N ALA A 252 27.13 16.90 -8.08
CA ALA A 252 27.94 16.11 -9.01
C ALA A 252 29.32 15.71 -8.44
N ASP A 253 29.87 16.50 -7.51
CA ASP A 253 31.13 16.21 -6.81
C ASP A 253 31.03 15.06 -5.77
N ASP A 254 29.82 14.75 -5.25
CA ASP A 254 29.59 13.70 -4.25
C ASP A 254 29.32 12.33 -4.89
N ASP A 255 28.99 12.29 -6.18
CA ASP A 255 28.86 11.07 -6.98
C ASP A 255 30.26 10.54 -7.34
N THR A 256 30.97 10.12 -6.30
CA THR A 256 32.23 9.40 -6.38
C THR A 256 31.98 7.99 -6.91
N LEU A 257 31.61 7.88 -8.19
CA LEU A 257 32.19 6.86 -9.07
C LEU A 257 33.70 7.15 -9.11
N GLY A 258 34.38 6.78 -8.01
CA GLY A 258 35.75 7.16 -7.74
C GLY A 258 36.61 6.76 -8.93
N CYS A 259 37.12 7.77 -9.64
CA CYS A 259 38.09 7.54 -10.69
C CYS A 259 39.18 6.62 -10.16
N ILE A 260 39.44 5.54 -10.89
CA ILE A 260 40.41 4.49 -10.52
C ILE A 260 41.83 5.07 -10.36
N CYS A 261 42.05 6.30 -10.84
CA CYS A 261 43.25 7.09 -10.62
C CYS A 261 43.62 7.31 -9.13
N GLY A 262 42.66 7.22 -8.19
CA GLY A 262 42.97 7.24 -6.75
C GLY A 262 43.36 5.89 -6.14
N LYS A 263 43.07 4.77 -6.82
CA LYS A 263 43.27 3.40 -6.28
C LYS A 263 44.54 2.71 -6.76
N THR A 264 45.21 3.26 -7.77
CA THR A 264 46.49 2.73 -8.26
C THR A 264 47.54 3.82 -8.14
N LYS A 265 48.60 3.55 -7.38
CA LYS A 265 49.81 4.40 -7.34
C LYS A 265 50.54 4.29 -8.67
N LEU A 266 49.97 4.81 -9.76
CA LEU A 266 50.77 5.18 -10.92
C LEU A 266 51.50 6.47 -10.56
N GLY A 267 52.79 6.52 -10.90
CA GLY A 267 53.74 7.53 -10.45
C GLY A 267 53.24 8.97 -10.58
N GLU A 268 53.81 9.84 -9.74
CA GLU A 268 53.39 11.21 -9.44
C GLU A 268 53.29 12.18 -10.64
N ASP A 269 53.58 11.72 -11.87
CA ASP A 269 53.69 12.52 -13.10
C ASP A 269 52.62 12.23 -14.17
N MET A 270 51.59 11.41 -13.91
CA MET A 270 50.43 11.29 -14.81
C MET A 270 49.21 12.05 -14.29
N LEU A 271 48.94 13.22 -14.86
CA LEU A 271 47.72 14.00 -14.61
C LEU A 271 46.53 13.33 -15.29
N CYS A 272 45.45 13.07 -14.54
CA CYS A 272 44.18 12.68 -15.11
C CYS A 272 43.58 13.87 -15.85
N LEU A 273 43.42 13.80 -17.17
CA LEU A 273 42.84 14.88 -17.98
C LEU A 273 41.39 15.23 -17.60
N LEU A 274 40.74 14.40 -16.76
CA LEU A 274 39.40 14.63 -16.21
C LEU A 274 39.41 15.36 -14.85
N HIS A 275 40.53 15.34 -14.10
CA HIS A 275 40.65 16.00 -12.80
C HIS A 275 41.86 16.95 -12.79
N GLY A 276 41.60 18.25 -12.95
CA GLY A 276 42.58 19.28 -12.72
C GLY A 276 42.96 19.33 -11.23
N LYS A 277 44.23 19.06 -10.91
CA LYS A 277 44.79 19.20 -9.56
C LYS A 277 44.80 20.69 -9.19
N ASN A 278 43.68 21.21 -8.70
CA ASN A 278 43.57 22.40 -7.84
C ASN A 278 42.09 22.73 -7.57
N ASN A 279 41.47 22.06 -6.59
CA ASN A 279 40.37 22.67 -5.85
C ASN A 279 40.85 22.92 -4.42
N VAL A 280 41.56 24.05 -4.26
CA VAL A 280 41.59 24.74 -2.97
C VAL A 280 40.13 25.05 -2.66
N VAL A 281 39.57 24.29 -1.71
CA VAL A 281 38.30 24.62 -1.06
C VAL A 281 38.41 26.07 -0.61
N ARG A 282 37.71 26.99 -1.29
CA ARG A 282 37.38 28.29 -0.73
C ARG A 282 36.18 28.03 0.19
N PRO A 283 36.32 28.11 1.52
CA PRO A 283 35.16 28.10 2.40
C PRO A 283 34.56 29.51 2.32
N GLY A 284 33.57 29.69 1.45
CA GLY A 284 33.12 31.03 1.12
C GLY A 284 31.94 31.09 0.16
N SER A 285 30.91 30.29 0.42
CA SER A 285 29.51 30.62 0.18
C SER A 285 28.71 29.50 0.82
N GLU A 286 27.96 29.79 1.88
CA GLU A 286 26.90 28.90 2.36
C GLU A 286 25.88 28.77 1.21
N ALA A 287 26.12 27.84 0.30
CA ALA A 287 25.18 27.50 -0.76
C ALA A 287 23.98 26.87 -0.04
N LYS A 288 22.92 27.65 0.12
CA LYS A 288 21.65 27.18 0.65
C LYS A 288 21.23 25.98 -0.17
N ASP A 289 21.07 24.83 0.48
CA ASP A 289 20.58 23.62 -0.18
C ASP A 289 19.30 23.94 -0.96
N PRO A 290 19.22 23.55 -2.24
CA PRO A 290 18.20 24.04 -3.16
C PRO A 290 16.85 23.43 -2.79
N LEU A 291 16.15 24.11 -1.87
CA LEU A 291 14.81 23.78 -1.38
C LEU A 291 14.70 22.50 -0.52
N CYS A 292 15.81 21.98 0.01
CA CYS A 292 15.83 20.78 0.87
C CYS A 292 15.29 21.04 2.30
N VAL A 293 14.93 20.00 3.06
CA VAL A 293 14.50 20.12 4.47
C VAL A 293 15.70 20.27 5.40
N GLY A 294 15.84 21.42 6.08
CA GLY A 294 16.89 21.62 7.08
C GLY A 294 18.28 21.31 6.52
N ASP A 295 19.02 20.43 7.20
CA ASP A 295 20.33 19.89 6.78
C ASP A 295 20.22 18.51 6.09
N SER A 296 19.02 18.08 5.72
CA SER A 296 18.82 16.81 5.01
C SER A 296 18.97 17.01 3.50
N PRO A 297 19.47 16.00 2.76
CA PRO A 297 19.62 16.09 1.31
C PRO A 297 18.28 15.91 0.57
N TYR A 298 17.14 15.84 1.26
CA TYR A 298 15.84 15.56 0.65
C TYR A 298 15.04 16.83 0.35
N LEU A 299 14.42 16.84 -0.83
CA LEU A 299 13.65 17.98 -1.33
C LEU A 299 12.34 18.15 -0.57
N ASP A 300 12.08 19.35 -0.07
CA ASP A 300 10.85 19.69 0.64
C ASP A 300 9.76 20.15 -0.33
N THR A 301 8.64 19.43 -0.33
CA THR A 301 7.47 19.76 -1.15
C THR A 301 6.96 21.18 -0.92
N MET A 302 6.88 21.65 0.33
CA MET A 302 6.36 22.98 0.66
C MET A 302 7.30 24.11 0.22
N ARG A 303 8.63 23.91 0.35
CA ARG A 303 9.64 24.86 -0.16
C ARG A 303 9.59 24.93 -1.68
N VAL A 304 9.46 23.80 -2.38
CA VAL A 304 9.27 23.78 -3.84
C VAL A 304 8.03 24.55 -4.24
N LEU A 305 6.90 24.29 -3.58
CA LEU A 305 5.64 24.97 -3.91
C LEU A 305 5.70 26.47 -3.67
N LYS A 306 6.32 26.91 -2.57
CA LYS A 306 6.53 28.32 -2.28
C LYS A 306 7.46 28.99 -3.28
N TRP A 307 8.54 28.32 -3.68
CA TRP A 307 9.43 28.79 -4.73
C TRP A 307 8.67 28.95 -6.05
N PHE A 308 7.94 27.91 -6.47
CA PHE A 308 7.21 27.89 -7.73
C PHE A 308 6.13 28.98 -7.77
N GLN A 309 5.37 29.16 -6.69
CA GLN A 309 4.39 30.25 -6.57
C GLN A 309 5.05 31.63 -6.69
N THR A 310 6.22 31.82 -6.07
CA THR A 310 6.97 33.08 -6.15
C THR A 310 7.48 33.34 -7.57
N ALA A 311 7.99 32.30 -8.24
CA ALA A 311 8.47 32.36 -9.62
C ALA A 311 7.34 32.71 -10.59
N LEU A 312 6.19 32.02 -10.49
CA LEU A 312 4.99 32.32 -11.29
C LEU A 312 4.48 33.74 -11.06
N THR A 313 4.49 34.21 -9.81
CA THR A 313 4.09 35.58 -9.48
C THR A 313 5.00 36.58 -10.20
N ARG A 314 6.32 36.39 -10.16
CA ARG A 314 7.28 37.27 -10.84
C ARG A 314 7.12 37.24 -12.36
N ALA A 315 6.90 36.05 -12.94
CA ALA A 315 6.65 35.89 -14.36
C ALA A 315 5.38 36.61 -14.80
N TRP A 316 4.28 36.46 -14.04
CA TRP A 316 3.04 37.19 -14.30
C TRP A 316 3.22 38.72 -14.27
N HIS A 317 3.97 39.26 -13.30
CA HIS A 317 4.25 40.71 -13.24
C HIS A 317 4.97 41.23 -14.49
N ARG A 318 5.74 40.39 -15.19
CA ARG A 318 6.38 40.77 -16.44
C ARG A 318 5.41 40.79 -17.61
N ILE A 319 4.49 39.83 -17.71
CA ILE A 319 3.62 39.67 -18.88
C ILE A 319 2.20 40.21 -18.71
N ASN A 320 1.81 40.64 -17.51
CA ASN A 320 0.45 41.11 -17.22
C ASN A 320 -0.04 42.20 -18.20
N HIS A 321 0.85 43.07 -18.68
CA HIS A 321 0.53 44.16 -19.59
C HIS A 321 0.12 43.69 -20.99
N LYS A 322 0.43 42.43 -21.37
CA LYS A 322 0.02 41.83 -22.64
C LYS A 322 -1.45 41.36 -22.63
N TYR A 323 -2.04 41.22 -21.44
CA TYR A 323 -3.31 40.54 -21.25
C TYR A 323 -4.37 41.45 -20.63
N GLU A 324 -5.63 41.30 -21.06
CA GLU A 324 -6.76 42.08 -20.52
C GLU A 324 -7.47 41.40 -19.34
N PHE A 325 -6.83 40.40 -18.71
CA PHE A 325 -7.35 39.64 -17.59
C PHE A 325 -6.37 39.64 -16.41
N ASP A 326 -6.87 39.31 -15.23
CA ASP A 326 -6.03 39.13 -14.04
C ASP A 326 -5.76 37.65 -13.78
N LEU A 327 -4.57 37.32 -13.31
CA LEU A 327 -4.25 36.01 -12.76
C LEU A 327 -4.44 36.02 -11.24
N ALA A 328 -5.17 35.04 -10.71
CA ALA A 328 -5.30 34.85 -9.28
C ALA A 328 -4.94 33.42 -8.86
N PHE A 329 -4.33 33.29 -7.68
CA PHE A 329 -4.16 31.99 -7.03
C PHE A 329 -5.51 31.52 -6.48
N GLY A 330 -5.82 30.24 -6.68
CA GLY A 330 -7.11 29.62 -6.45
C GLY A 330 -7.45 29.50 -4.97
N GLN A 331 -6.81 28.54 -4.30
CA GLN A 331 -6.92 28.25 -2.87
C GLN A 331 -5.55 28.39 -2.20
N LEU A 332 -5.51 28.87 -0.96
CA LEU A 332 -4.27 29.00 -0.19
C LEU A 332 -3.63 27.62 0.12
N ASP A 333 -4.45 26.57 0.18
CA ASP A 333 -4.03 25.21 0.55
C ASP A 333 -3.57 24.36 -0.67
N THR A 334 -3.77 24.85 -1.90
CA THR A 334 -3.29 24.21 -3.14
C THR A 334 -2.53 25.23 -4.00
N PRO A 335 -1.24 25.45 -3.74
CA PRO A 335 -0.46 26.54 -4.34
C PRO A 335 -0.31 26.45 -5.87
N GLY A 336 -0.52 25.27 -6.47
CA GLY A 336 -0.56 25.09 -7.93
C GLY A 336 -1.88 25.47 -8.61
N SER A 337 -2.94 25.77 -7.85
CA SER A 337 -4.24 26.12 -8.41
C SER A 337 -4.31 27.59 -8.82
N LEU A 338 -4.58 27.85 -10.09
CA LEU A 338 -4.65 29.18 -10.68
C LEU A 338 -6.01 29.41 -11.33
N LYS A 339 -6.41 30.67 -11.40
CA LYS A 339 -7.62 31.10 -12.11
C LYS A 339 -7.38 32.38 -12.89
N ILE A 340 -7.67 32.32 -14.18
CA ILE A 340 -7.73 33.51 -15.05
C ILE A 340 -9.07 34.20 -14.77
N ARG A 341 -9.04 35.49 -14.41
CA ARG A 341 -10.22 36.30 -14.12
C ARG A 341 -10.40 37.34 -15.22
N PHE A 342 -11.47 37.19 -15.99
CA PHE A 342 -11.83 38.16 -17.02
C PHE A 342 -12.60 39.35 -16.41
N ARG A 343 -12.55 40.51 -17.08
CA ARG A 343 -13.36 41.69 -16.72
C ARG A 343 -14.87 41.42 -16.74
N SER A 344 -15.29 40.40 -17.49
CA SER A 344 -16.68 39.94 -17.55
C SER A 344 -17.17 39.24 -16.27
N GLY A 345 -16.28 39.02 -15.29
CA GLY A 345 -16.57 38.26 -14.07
C GLY A 345 -16.52 36.73 -14.26
N LYS A 346 -16.37 36.25 -15.50
CA LYS A 346 -16.06 34.84 -15.77
C LYS A 346 -14.65 34.52 -15.30
N PHE A 347 -14.44 33.27 -14.89
CA PHE A 347 -13.13 32.76 -14.55
C PHE A 347 -12.86 31.42 -15.23
N MET A 348 -11.59 31.14 -15.48
CA MET A 348 -11.13 29.90 -16.08
C MET A 348 -10.06 29.29 -15.17
N PRO A 349 -10.35 28.19 -14.45
CA PRO A 349 -9.39 27.56 -13.57
C PRO A 349 -8.45 26.63 -14.33
N PHE A 350 -7.21 26.55 -13.88
CA PHE A 350 -6.20 25.63 -14.36
C PHE A 350 -5.19 25.36 -13.23
N ASN A 351 -4.52 24.22 -13.27
CA ASN A 351 -3.50 23.86 -12.28
C ASN A 351 -2.14 23.74 -12.97
N LEU A 352 -1.14 24.44 -12.43
CA LEU A 352 0.27 24.24 -12.76
C LEU A 352 0.93 23.48 -11.62
N ILE A 353 1.43 22.29 -11.92
CA ILE A 353 1.93 21.37 -10.92
C ILE A 353 3.43 21.14 -11.19
N PRO A 354 4.33 21.60 -10.30
CA PRO A 354 5.76 21.33 -10.46
C PRO A 354 6.01 19.85 -10.20
N VAL A 355 6.68 19.20 -11.15
CA VAL A 355 6.98 17.76 -11.12
C VAL A 355 8.44 17.48 -11.39
N ILE A 356 8.90 16.31 -10.95
CA ILE A 356 10.24 15.81 -11.26
C ILE A 356 10.08 14.49 -12.01
N GLN A 357 10.79 14.37 -13.14
CA GLN A 357 10.78 13.17 -13.97
C GLN A 357 11.62 12.07 -13.31
N TYR A 358 11.15 10.83 -13.37
CA TYR A 358 11.88 9.66 -12.88
C TYR A 358 12.64 8.99 -14.03
N ASP A 359 13.97 8.92 -13.97
CA ASP A 359 14.88 8.20 -14.88
C ASP A 359 14.51 8.31 -16.39
N ASP A 360 14.29 9.54 -16.89
CA ASP A 360 13.90 9.82 -18.28
C ASP A 360 12.62 9.07 -18.76
N SER A 361 11.80 8.57 -17.84
CA SER A 361 10.57 7.85 -18.13
C SER A 361 9.34 8.76 -18.03
N ASP A 362 8.18 8.31 -18.50
CA ASP A 362 6.90 9.06 -18.36
C ASP A 362 6.32 8.99 -16.92
N LEU A 363 7.15 8.61 -15.93
CA LEU A 363 6.79 8.60 -14.50
C LEU A 363 7.22 9.92 -13.86
N TYR A 364 6.30 10.55 -13.13
CA TYR A 364 6.56 11.84 -12.49
C TYR A 364 6.30 11.77 -10.99
N LEU A 365 7.18 12.42 -10.23
CA LEU A 365 7.00 12.68 -8.80
C LEU A 365 6.35 14.04 -8.62
N VAL A 366 5.26 14.07 -7.86
CA VAL A 366 4.41 15.23 -7.71
C VAL A 366 4.35 15.70 -6.27
N SER A 367 4.53 17.01 -6.08
CA SER A 367 4.55 17.66 -4.76
C SER A 367 3.20 17.67 -4.05
N HIS A 368 2.10 17.71 -4.82
CA HIS A 368 0.73 17.60 -4.33
C HIS A 368 -0.21 17.30 -5.51
N LEU A 369 -1.20 16.43 -5.32
CA LEU A 369 -2.34 16.35 -6.24
C LEU A 369 -3.52 17.09 -5.61
N THR A 370 -4.18 17.96 -6.38
CA THR A 370 -5.43 18.62 -6.00
C THR A 370 -6.57 17.63 -5.69
N ARG A 371 -6.38 16.35 -6.03
CA ARG A 371 -7.38 15.29 -5.89
C ARG A 371 -6.73 13.93 -5.60
N GLU A 372 -6.10 13.81 -4.44
CA GLU A 372 -5.52 12.55 -3.97
C GLU A 372 -6.55 11.39 -4.01
N PRO A 373 -6.19 10.23 -4.58
CA PRO A 373 -6.97 8.99 -4.43
C PRO A 373 -7.04 8.54 -2.96
N CYS A 374 -5.97 8.80 -2.22
CA CYS A 374 -5.80 8.40 -0.84
C CYS A 374 -5.70 9.64 0.06
N GLY A 375 -6.78 10.44 0.13
CA GLY A 375 -6.83 11.72 0.85
C GLY A 375 -6.35 11.67 2.32
N GLY A 376 -5.06 11.78 2.50
CA GLY A 376 -4.36 11.74 3.77
C GLY A 376 -3.22 12.71 3.61
N THR A 377 -3.05 13.60 4.59
CA THR A 377 -1.90 14.50 4.62
C THR A 377 -0.63 13.69 4.36
N PRO A 378 0.27 14.12 3.44
CA PRO A 378 1.51 13.41 3.22
C PRO A 378 2.21 13.17 4.57
N PRO A 379 2.70 11.95 4.84
CA PRO A 379 3.22 11.59 6.17
C PRO A 379 4.39 12.47 6.61
N SER A 380 5.15 12.99 5.64
CA SER A 380 6.27 13.93 5.79
C SER A 380 6.25 14.94 4.63
N SER A 381 6.85 16.12 4.83
CA SER A 381 7.01 17.14 3.77
C SER A 381 8.02 16.73 2.68
N THR A 382 8.74 15.62 2.87
CA THR A 382 9.65 15.01 1.91
C THR A 382 9.01 13.95 1.02
N ASP A 383 7.74 13.63 1.23
CA ASP A 383 7.10 12.50 0.56
C ASP A 383 6.41 12.98 -0.72
N TRP A 384 6.90 12.53 -1.86
CA TRP A 384 6.41 12.90 -3.19
C TRP A 384 5.52 11.80 -3.75
N LEU A 385 4.36 12.15 -4.29
CA LEU A 385 3.42 11.18 -4.82
C LEU A 385 3.83 10.76 -6.24
N LEU A 386 3.78 9.46 -6.53
CA LEU A 386 3.99 8.94 -7.87
C LEU A 386 2.75 9.19 -8.74
N SER A 387 2.93 9.86 -9.87
CA SER A 387 1.87 10.12 -10.84
C SER A 387 2.13 9.39 -12.15
N PHE A 388 1.13 8.63 -12.57
CA PHE A 388 1.12 7.88 -13.82
C PHE A 388 0.29 8.57 -14.91
N ALA A 389 -0.11 9.84 -14.72
CA ALA A 389 -1.08 10.49 -15.61
C ALA A 389 -0.65 10.53 -17.08
N VAL A 390 0.66 10.63 -17.35
CA VAL A 390 1.20 10.56 -18.73
C VAL A 390 1.07 9.14 -19.29
N TYR A 391 1.38 8.10 -18.51
CA TYR A 391 1.12 6.70 -18.89
C TYR A 391 -0.37 6.41 -19.07
N GLU A 392 -1.25 6.95 -18.22
CA GLU A 392 -2.70 6.79 -18.35
C GLU A 392 -3.19 7.33 -19.69
N ARG A 393 -2.78 8.56 -20.02
CA ARG A 393 -3.06 9.19 -21.31
C ARG A 393 -2.51 8.36 -22.47
N HIS A 394 -1.29 7.85 -22.34
CA HIS A 394 -0.68 7.01 -23.38
C HIS A 394 -1.45 5.70 -23.57
N PHE A 395 -1.81 5.02 -22.48
CA PHE A 395 -2.59 3.79 -22.50
C PHE A 395 -3.97 4.01 -23.14
N LEU A 396 -4.68 5.07 -22.74
CA LEU A 396 -5.98 5.41 -23.31
C LEU A 396 -5.84 5.70 -24.82
N ARG A 397 -4.83 6.48 -25.22
CA ARG A 397 -4.56 6.77 -26.65
C ARG A 397 -4.27 5.51 -27.44
N MET A 398 -3.46 4.58 -26.92
CA MET A 398 -3.19 3.32 -27.60
C MET A 398 -4.44 2.45 -27.69
N THR A 399 -5.20 2.36 -26.60
CA THR A 399 -6.43 1.58 -26.54
C THR A 399 -7.47 2.14 -27.52
N SER A 400 -7.70 3.46 -27.57
CA SER A 400 -8.65 4.08 -28.49
C SER A 400 -8.31 3.82 -29.97
N LYS A 401 -7.03 3.61 -30.32
CA LYS A 401 -6.63 3.21 -31.68
C LYS A 401 -6.98 1.75 -32.01
N ALA A 402 -7.06 0.90 -31.00
CA ALA A 402 -7.40 -0.51 -31.14
C ALA A 402 -8.93 -0.76 -31.05
N LEU A 403 -9.68 0.17 -30.47
CA LEU A 403 -11.14 0.05 -30.31
C LEU A 403 -11.90 0.35 -31.61
N PRO A 404 -13.13 -0.19 -31.77
CA PRO A 404 -14.01 0.17 -32.87
C PRO A 404 -14.33 1.67 -32.94
N GLU A 405 -14.64 2.17 -34.13
CA GLU A 405 -15.15 3.52 -34.29
C GLU A 405 -16.42 3.75 -33.46
N GLY A 406 -16.50 4.88 -32.77
CA GLY A 406 -17.62 5.18 -31.87
C GLY A 406 -17.65 4.37 -30.56
N ALA A 407 -16.53 3.79 -30.13
CA ALA A 407 -16.49 2.98 -28.91
C ALA A 407 -16.97 3.71 -27.66
N CYS A 408 -17.77 3.04 -26.83
CA CYS A 408 -18.49 3.62 -25.70
C CYS A 408 -17.65 3.82 -24.41
N HIS A 409 -16.39 3.39 -24.37
CA HIS A 409 -15.53 3.41 -23.17
C HIS A 409 -15.46 4.77 -22.46
N LEU A 410 -15.18 5.87 -23.17
CA LEU A 410 -15.14 7.21 -22.57
C LEU A 410 -16.54 7.68 -22.18
N SER A 411 -17.58 7.32 -22.94
CA SER A 411 -18.97 7.62 -22.61
C SER A 411 -19.38 6.98 -21.28
N CYS A 412 -18.99 5.73 -21.02
CA CYS A 412 -19.20 5.07 -19.73
C CYS A 412 -18.52 5.83 -18.59
N LEU A 413 -17.25 6.22 -18.76
CA LEU A 413 -16.50 6.99 -17.76
C LEU A 413 -17.12 8.36 -17.50
N GLN A 414 -17.57 9.04 -18.56
CA GLN A 414 -18.17 10.36 -18.46
C GLN A 414 -19.52 10.32 -17.72
N ILE A 415 -20.38 9.35 -18.06
CA ILE A 415 -21.66 9.14 -17.36
C ILE A 415 -21.42 8.82 -15.88
N ALA A 416 -20.52 7.88 -15.58
CA ALA A 416 -20.21 7.51 -14.19
C ALA A 416 -19.62 8.70 -13.40
N SER A 417 -18.73 9.48 -14.01
CA SER A 417 -18.15 10.67 -13.40
C SER A 417 -19.19 11.77 -13.17
N PHE A 418 -20.16 11.91 -14.07
CA PHE A 418 -21.27 12.85 -13.91
C PHE A 418 -22.12 12.47 -12.69
N LEU A 419 -22.52 11.20 -12.60
CA LEU A 419 -23.31 10.68 -11.50
C LEU A 419 -22.58 10.88 -10.15
N LEU A 420 -21.29 10.55 -10.10
CA LEU A 420 -20.47 10.74 -8.91
C LEU A 420 -20.36 12.22 -8.51
N SER A 421 -20.18 13.12 -9.47
CA SER A 421 -20.14 14.56 -9.25
C SER A 421 -21.45 15.09 -8.68
N LYS A 422 -22.59 14.68 -9.26
CA LYS A 422 -23.92 15.09 -8.77
C LYS A 422 -24.19 14.54 -7.37
N GLN A 423 -23.87 13.27 -7.10
CA GLN A 423 -24.00 12.70 -5.77
C GLN A 423 -23.14 13.46 -4.75
N SER A 424 -21.88 13.78 -5.10
CA SER A 424 -20.97 14.51 -4.21
C SER A 424 -21.49 15.92 -3.86
N ARG A 425 -22.26 16.54 -4.76
CA ARG A 425 -22.93 17.83 -4.50
C ARG A 425 -24.16 17.70 -3.60
N LEU A 426 -24.82 16.54 -3.60
CA LEU A 426 -26.02 16.29 -2.79
C LEU A 426 -25.67 15.86 -1.36
N THR A 427 -24.73 14.93 -1.20
CA THR A 427 -24.42 14.29 0.10
C THR A 427 -23.06 14.71 0.67
N GLY A 428 -22.39 15.65 -0.01
CA GLY A 428 -21.01 16.02 0.28
C GLY A 428 -20.00 15.02 -0.29
N PRO A 429 -18.69 15.32 -0.15
CA PRO A 429 -17.63 14.50 -0.72
C PRO A 429 -17.60 13.10 -0.10
N SER A 430 -17.54 12.10 -0.96
CA SER A 430 -17.20 10.72 -0.61
C SER A 430 -15.72 10.46 -0.88
N ARG A 431 -15.21 9.27 -0.51
CA ARG A 431 -13.84 8.88 -0.87
C ARG A 431 -13.72 8.33 -2.29
N LEU A 432 -14.83 8.09 -2.96
CA LEU A 432 -14.80 7.78 -4.38
C LEU A 432 -14.48 9.05 -5.17
N SER A 433 -13.66 8.90 -6.20
CA SER A 433 -13.18 9.98 -7.03
C SER A 433 -13.20 9.52 -8.49
N ASN A 434 -13.07 10.47 -9.42
CA ASN A 434 -12.97 10.14 -10.84
C ASN A 434 -11.76 9.24 -11.13
N TYR A 435 -10.69 9.33 -10.33
CA TYR A 435 -9.53 8.45 -10.44
C TYR A 435 -9.87 6.98 -10.19
N HIS A 436 -10.75 6.70 -9.22
CA HIS A 436 -11.21 5.33 -8.95
C HIS A 436 -12.07 4.78 -10.12
N LEU A 437 -12.94 5.62 -10.69
CA LEU A 437 -13.72 5.26 -11.88
C LEU A 437 -12.82 5.01 -13.10
N LYS A 438 -11.83 5.87 -13.31
CA LYS A 438 -10.83 5.72 -14.37
C LYS A 438 -10.04 4.44 -14.18
N THR A 439 -9.54 4.17 -12.97
CA THR A 439 -8.80 2.94 -12.64
C THR A 439 -9.64 1.70 -12.94
N ALA A 440 -10.93 1.69 -12.55
CA ALA A 440 -11.85 0.60 -12.88
C ALA A 440 -12.03 0.43 -14.40
N LEU A 441 -12.19 1.52 -15.15
CA LEU A 441 -12.27 1.48 -16.62
C LEU A 441 -10.98 0.91 -17.23
N LEU A 442 -9.80 1.33 -16.78
CA LEU A 442 -8.52 0.85 -17.30
C LEU A 442 -8.38 -0.67 -17.11
N HIS A 443 -8.76 -1.19 -15.95
CA HIS A 443 -8.80 -2.64 -15.71
C HIS A 443 -9.78 -3.37 -16.63
N LEU A 444 -10.97 -2.80 -16.86
CA LEU A 444 -11.94 -3.37 -17.81
C LEU A 444 -11.45 -3.33 -19.25
N LEU A 445 -10.79 -2.25 -19.67
CA LEU A 445 -10.19 -2.10 -21.00
C LEU A 445 -9.08 -3.14 -21.22
N LEU A 446 -8.30 -3.44 -20.18
CA LEU A 446 -7.26 -4.46 -20.24
C LEU A 446 -7.85 -5.89 -20.29
N ALA A 447 -8.99 -6.11 -19.62
CA ALA A 447 -9.58 -7.44 -19.49
C ALA A 447 -10.52 -7.82 -20.65
N ARG A 448 -11.12 -6.85 -21.33
CA ARG A 448 -12.10 -7.09 -22.41
C ARG A 448 -11.48 -6.92 -23.78
N ARG A 449 -11.95 -7.71 -24.75
CA ARG A 449 -11.56 -7.55 -26.16
C ARG A 449 -12.07 -6.23 -26.73
N PRO A 450 -11.37 -5.62 -27.71
CA PRO A 450 -11.80 -4.38 -28.33
C PRO A 450 -13.24 -4.41 -28.90
N ALA A 451 -13.67 -5.55 -29.44
CA ALA A 451 -15.01 -5.73 -30.00
C ALA A 451 -16.15 -5.61 -28.98
N ALA A 452 -15.87 -5.71 -27.67
CA ALA A 452 -16.87 -5.56 -26.62
C ALA A 452 -17.25 -4.09 -26.33
N TRP A 453 -16.49 -3.13 -26.86
CA TRP A 453 -16.65 -1.70 -26.57
C TRP A 453 -17.42 -0.92 -27.63
N LYS A 454 -18.14 -1.62 -28.53
CA LYS A 454 -18.95 -0.95 -29.57
C LYS A 454 -19.98 -0.01 -28.96
N ALA A 455 -20.42 0.99 -29.74
CA ALA A 455 -21.42 1.97 -29.32
C ALA A 455 -22.72 1.31 -28.80
N GLU A 456 -23.11 0.16 -29.34
CA GLU A 456 -24.31 -0.59 -28.97
C GLU A 456 -24.27 -1.16 -27.56
N GLN A 457 -23.08 -1.26 -26.95
CA GLN A 457 -22.86 -1.88 -25.65
C GLN A 457 -22.80 -0.85 -24.51
N LEU A 458 -23.19 0.41 -24.73
CA LEU A 458 -23.05 1.49 -23.76
C LEU A 458 -23.69 1.17 -22.39
N ASP A 459 -24.92 0.65 -22.40
CA ASP A 459 -25.67 0.26 -21.20
C ASP A 459 -25.00 -0.92 -20.47
N ALA A 460 -24.63 -1.96 -21.21
CA ALA A 460 -23.95 -3.13 -20.67
C ALA A 460 -22.56 -2.77 -20.08
N ARG A 461 -21.77 -1.95 -20.77
CA ARG A 461 -20.43 -1.52 -20.31
C ARG A 461 -20.51 -0.56 -19.13
N LEU A 462 -21.49 0.35 -19.11
CA LEU A 462 -21.72 1.22 -17.94
C LEU A 462 -22.14 0.40 -16.72
N HIS A 463 -23.03 -0.57 -16.90
CA HIS A 463 -23.42 -1.49 -15.84
C HIS A 463 -22.20 -2.27 -15.31
N GLU A 464 -21.38 -2.83 -16.20
CA GLU A 464 -20.17 -3.56 -15.84
C GLU A 464 -19.15 -2.68 -15.08
N LEU A 465 -18.97 -1.41 -15.48
CA LEU A 465 -18.13 -0.46 -14.75
C LEU A 465 -18.60 -0.24 -13.32
N LEU A 466 -19.91 -0.06 -13.12
CA LEU A 466 -20.49 0.13 -11.79
C LEU A 466 -20.46 -1.16 -10.95
N CYS A 467 -20.69 -2.33 -11.57
CA CYS A 467 -20.50 -3.64 -10.94
C CYS A 467 -19.05 -3.85 -10.48
N PHE A 468 -18.09 -3.53 -11.32
CA PHE A 468 -16.68 -3.66 -11.00
C PHE A 468 -16.32 -2.80 -9.79
N LEU A 469 -16.83 -1.57 -9.74
CA LEU A 469 -16.62 -0.68 -8.60
C LEU A 469 -17.33 -1.18 -7.33
N GLU A 470 -18.57 -1.66 -7.44
CA GLU A 470 -19.31 -2.25 -6.31
C GLU A 470 -18.53 -3.44 -5.72
N LYS A 471 -18.10 -4.38 -6.57
CA LYS A 471 -17.27 -5.53 -6.14
C LYS A 471 -15.99 -5.06 -5.46
N SER A 472 -15.30 -4.09 -6.06
CA SER A 472 -14.07 -3.51 -5.49
C SER A 472 -14.32 -2.89 -4.12
N LEU A 473 -15.45 -2.20 -3.93
CA LEU A 473 -15.84 -1.63 -2.63
C LEU A 473 -16.13 -2.71 -1.60
N LEU A 474 -16.92 -3.73 -1.95
CA LEU A 474 -17.28 -4.84 -1.06
C LEU A 474 -16.04 -5.62 -0.59
N GLU A 475 -15.09 -5.85 -1.52
CA GLU A 475 -13.80 -6.48 -1.25
C GLU A 475 -12.79 -5.53 -0.59
N LYS A 476 -13.09 -4.22 -0.54
CA LYS A 476 -12.17 -3.13 -0.10
C LYS A 476 -10.84 -3.18 -0.85
N LYS A 477 -10.90 -3.55 -2.12
CA LYS A 477 -9.74 -3.84 -2.95
C LYS A 477 -9.94 -3.26 -4.34
N LEU A 478 -9.12 -2.26 -4.67
CA LEU A 478 -8.99 -1.72 -6.02
C LEU A 478 -7.51 -1.47 -6.26
N HIS A 479 -6.86 -2.31 -7.04
CA HIS A 479 -5.45 -2.13 -7.33
C HIS A 479 -5.23 -0.96 -8.29
N HIS A 480 -4.16 -0.20 -8.05
CA HIS A 480 -3.65 0.77 -9.00
C HIS A 480 -3.37 0.08 -10.34
N PHE A 481 -3.66 0.75 -11.46
CA PHE A 481 -3.59 0.12 -12.76
C PHE A 481 -2.17 -0.28 -13.19
N PHE A 482 -1.16 0.54 -12.87
CA PHE A 482 0.23 0.31 -13.30
C PHE A 482 1.17 -0.35 -12.29
N ILE A 483 0.94 -0.20 -10.99
CA ILE A 483 1.89 -0.65 -9.96
C ILE A 483 1.64 -2.13 -9.69
N GLY A 484 2.65 -2.96 -9.94
CA GLY A 484 2.57 -4.41 -9.75
C GLY A 484 1.64 -5.12 -10.75
N ASN A 485 1.29 -4.48 -11.87
CA ASN A 485 0.44 -5.08 -12.88
C ASN A 485 1.26 -5.60 -14.08
N CYS A 486 1.59 -6.89 -14.04
CA CYS A 486 2.34 -7.57 -15.10
C CYS A 486 1.57 -7.72 -16.43
N LYS A 487 0.26 -7.46 -16.45
CA LYS A 487 -0.57 -7.56 -17.66
C LYS A 487 -0.49 -6.31 -18.53
N VAL A 488 0.06 -5.21 -18.03
CA VAL A 488 0.21 -3.99 -18.82
C VAL A 488 1.23 -4.24 -19.94
N PRO A 489 0.93 -3.90 -21.21
CA PRO A 489 1.83 -4.17 -22.33
C PRO A 489 3.24 -3.58 -22.14
N GLU A 490 4.28 -4.36 -22.49
CA GLU A 490 5.67 -3.90 -22.36
C GLU A 490 5.99 -2.65 -23.18
N ALA A 491 5.28 -2.47 -24.30
CA ALA A 491 5.34 -1.28 -25.17
C ALA A 491 5.03 0.04 -24.42
N MET A 492 4.46 -0.02 -23.21
CA MET A 492 4.27 1.14 -22.36
C MET A 492 5.58 1.70 -21.79
N GLY A 493 6.68 0.94 -21.76
CA GLY A 493 7.98 1.45 -21.27
C GLY A 493 8.04 1.71 -19.75
N LEU A 494 7.16 1.09 -18.96
CA LEU A 494 7.15 1.26 -17.51
C LEU A 494 8.46 0.79 -16.86
N PRO A 495 9.00 1.53 -15.87
CA PRO A 495 10.18 1.10 -15.12
C PRO A 495 9.99 -0.27 -14.47
N GLU A 496 11.02 -1.12 -14.54
CA GLU A 496 10.98 -2.49 -14.00
C GLU A 496 10.66 -2.53 -12.50
N ALA A 497 11.13 -1.53 -11.74
CA ALA A 497 10.80 -1.36 -10.33
C ALA A 497 9.30 -1.26 -10.07
N ILE A 498 8.56 -0.56 -10.94
CA ILE A 498 7.10 -0.42 -10.83
C ILE A 498 6.37 -1.68 -11.28
N ARG A 499 6.84 -2.31 -12.36
CA ARG A 499 6.23 -3.54 -12.91
C ARG A 499 6.31 -4.70 -11.93
N ARG A 500 7.44 -4.81 -11.20
CA ARG A 500 7.70 -5.89 -10.22
C ARG A 500 7.27 -5.55 -8.80
N ALA A 501 6.75 -4.34 -8.56
CA ALA A 501 6.28 -3.94 -7.25
C ALA A 501 5.10 -4.80 -6.78
N GLU A 502 4.84 -4.80 -5.48
CA GLU A 502 3.59 -5.34 -4.95
C GLU A 502 2.39 -4.51 -5.45
N PRO A 503 1.27 -5.12 -5.87
CA PRO A 503 0.08 -4.39 -6.32
C PRO A 503 -0.45 -3.40 -5.27
N LEU A 504 -0.43 -2.11 -5.59
CA LEU A 504 -0.91 -1.06 -4.68
C LEU A 504 -2.44 -1.05 -4.59
N ASN A 505 -3.02 -1.30 -3.41
CA ASN A 505 -4.48 -1.19 -3.20
C ASN A 505 -4.92 0.25 -2.83
N LEU A 506 -5.62 0.91 -3.75
CA LEU A 506 -6.21 2.25 -3.56
C LEU A 506 -7.29 2.29 -2.46
N PHE A 507 -7.97 1.17 -2.22
CA PHE A 507 -9.03 1.05 -1.21
C PHE A 507 -8.53 0.59 0.17
N ARG A 508 -7.21 0.55 0.38
CA ARG A 508 -6.62 0.26 1.68
C ARG A 508 -7.18 1.13 2.83
N PRO A 509 -7.46 2.45 2.65
CA PRO A 509 -8.10 3.25 3.70
C PRO A 509 -9.44 2.69 4.18
N PHE A 510 -10.20 1.97 3.34
CA PHE A 510 -11.46 1.35 3.72
C PHE A 510 -11.30 0.12 4.61
N VAL A 511 -10.13 -0.52 4.60
CA VAL A 511 -9.77 -1.58 5.53
C VAL A 511 -9.54 -1.00 6.93
N LEU A 512 -8.86 0.15 7.00
CA LEU A 512 -8.45 0.77 8.26
C LEU A 512 -9.55 1.64 8.89
N GLN A 513 -10.38 2.31 8.08
CA GLN A 513 -11.33 3.32 8.54
C GLN A 513 -12.78 2.91 8.23
N ARG A 514 -13.42 2.25 9.20
CA ARG A 514 -14.78 1.70 9.04
C ARG A 514 -15.87 2.75 8.79
N SER A 515 -15.80 3.90 9.47
CA SER A 515 -16.77 5.00 9.28
C SER A 515 -16.68 5.58 7.87
N LEU A 516 -15.45 5.74 7.37
CA LEU A 516 -15.16 6.25 6.05
C LEU A 516 -15.66 5.31 4.94
N TYR A 517 -15.38 4.02 5.12
CA TYR A 517 -15.90 2.96 4.24
C TYR A 517 -17.42 3.00 4.18
N ARG A 518 -18.09 2.99 5.35
CA ARG A 518 -19.56 3.00 5.42
C ARG A 518 -20.15 4.22 4.71
N LYS A 519 -19.66 5.43 5.00
CA LYS A 519 -20.11 6.66 4.33
C LYS A 519 -19.96 6.59 2.82
N THR A 520 -18.85 6.01 2.35
CA THR A 520 -18.55 5.91 0.92
C THR A 520 -19.46 4.89 0.22
N VAL A 521 -19.70 3.73 0.85
CA VAL A 521 -20.62 2.71 0.35
C VAL A 521 -22.06 3.21 0.34
N ASP A 522 -22.51 3.86 1.42
CA ASP A 522 -23.85 4.44 1.49
C ASP A 522 -24.05 5.49 0.37
N SER A 523 -23.07 6.39 0.18
CA SER A 523 -23.06 7.38 -0.91
C SER A 523 -23.06 6.74 -2.30
N PHE A 524 -22.33 5.63 -2.50
CA PHE A 524 -22.32 4.90 -3.76
C PHE A 524 -23.70 4.28 -4.07
N TYR A 525 -24.32 3.60 -3.11
CA TYR A 525 -25.66 3.03 -3.32
C TYR A 525 -26.74 4.09 -3.49
N GLU A 526 -26.63 5.23 -2.81
CA GLU A 526 -27.51 6.38 -3.05
C GLU A 526 -27.34 6.93 -4.47
N MET A 527 -26.10 7.04 -4.97
CA MET A 527 -25.84 7.41 -6.36
C MET A 527 -26.53 6.44 -7.33
N LEU A 528 -26.40 5.12 -7.12
CA LEU A 528 -27.04 4.11 -7.96
C LEU A 528 -28.57 4.23 -7.94
N LYS A 529 -29.15 4.41 -6.75
CA LYS A 529 -30.60 4.60 -6.57
C LYS A 529 -31.11 5.87 -7.27
N ASN A 530 -30.34 6.95 -7.23
CA ASN A 530 -30.70 8.24 -7.84
C ASN A 530 -30.42 8.30 -9.34
N ALA A 531 -29.53 7.45 -9.87
CA ALA A 531 -29.07 7.51 -11.25
C ALA A 531 -30.21 7.50 -12.30
N PRO A 532 -31.24 6.63 -12.23
CA PRO A 532 -32.27 6.58 -13.26
C PRO A 532 -33.10 7.87 -13.31
N ALA A 533 -33.40 8.45 -12.14
CA ALA A 533 -34.12 9.72 -12.02
C ALA A 533 -33.27 10.88 -12.55
N LEU A 534 -32.00 10.95 -12.17
CA LEU A 534 -31.06 11.98 -12.63
C LEU A 534 -30.87 11.92 -14.15
N ILE A 535 -30.66 10.74 -14.72
CA ILE A 535 -30.48 10.57 -16.17
C ILE A 535 -31.75 11.02 -16.90
N SER A 536 -32.93 10.67 -16.40
CA SER A 536 -34.21 11.04 -17.02
C SER A 536 -34.48 12.55 -16.91
N GLU A 537 -34.28 13.16 -15.74
CA GLU A 537 -34.48 14.59 -15.50
C GLU A 537 -33.59 15.45 -16.40
N TYR A 538 -32.30 15.12 -16.46
CA TYR A 538 -31.34 15.85 -17.29
C TYR A 538 -31.53 15.58 -18.79
N SER A 539 -32.16 14.46 -19.16
CA SER A 539 -32.60 14.20 -20.53
C SER A 539 -33.80 15.08 -20.92
N LEU A 540 -34.72 15.37 -20.01
CA LEU A 540 -35.94 16.13 -20.29
C LEU A 540 -35.74 17.66 -20.17
N HIS A 541 -34.90 18.13 -19.24
CA HIS A 541 -34.71 19.56 -19.00
C HIS A 541 -33.83 20.26 -20.04
N ILE A 542 -34.31 21.38 -20.57
CA ILE A 542 -33.51 22.42 -21.27
C ILE A 542 -32.77 23.23 -20.21
N PRO A 543 -31.44 23.28 -20.21
CA PRO A 543 -30.74 24.32 -19.45
C PRO A 543 -31.07 25.65 -20.13
N SER A 544 -31.91 26.47 -19.51
CA SER A 544 -32.10 27.87 -19.92
C SER A 544 -30.90 28.69 -19.45
N ASP A 545 -29.75 28.53 -20.08
CA ASP A 545 -28.65 29.47 -19.92
C ASP A 545 -28.57 30.36 -21.15
N HIS A 546 -29.21 31.52 -20.99
CA HIS A 546 -28.99 32.85 -21.58
C HIS A 546 -30.34 33.47 -21.93
N GLY A 547 -30.79 34.38 -21.07
CA GLY A 547 -31.82 35.34 -21.43
C GLY A 547 -31.35 36.15 -22.63
N SER A 548 -31.75 35.73 -23.83
CA SER A 548 -31.87 36.60 -24.98
C SER A 548 -32.85 37.70 -24.58
N LEU A 549 -32.37 38.94 -24.53
CA LEU A 549 -33.23 40.11 -24.38
C LEU A 549 -34.40 40.00 -25.37
N PRO A 550 -35.64 40.30 -24.97
CA PRO A 550 -36.74 40.36 -25.92
C PRO A 550 -36.46 41.47 -26.93
N SER A 551 -36.58 41.12 -28.21
CA SER A 551 -36.61 42.06 -29.33
C SER A 551 -37.60 43.18 -29.02
N LYS A 552 -37.11 44.43 -28.94
CA LYS A 552 -37.99 45.60 -28.94
C LYS A 552 -38.81 45.55 -30.23
N ALA A 553 -40.12 45.40 -30.07
CA ALA A 553 -41.06 45.65 -31.15
C ALA A 553 -40.88 47.11 -31.59
N VAL A 554 -40.49 47.29 -32.85
CA VAL A 554 -40.66 48.55 -33.56
C VAL A 554 -42.15 48.71 -33.79
N ILE A 555 -42.77 49.65 -33.08
CA ILE A 555 -44.10 50.15 -33.41
C ILE A 555 -43.89 51.46 -34.16
N LEU A 556 -44.45 51.49 -35.38
CA LEU A 556 -44.64 52.66 -36.24
C LEU A 556 -45.42 53.77 -35.54
#